data_AF-A0A973H611-F1
#
_entry.id   AF-A0A973H611-F1
#
_cell.length_a   1.000
_cell.length_b   1.000
_cell.length_c   1.000
_cell.angle_alpha   90.00
_cell.angle_beta   90.00
_cell.angle_gamma   90.00
#
_symmetry.space_group_name_H-M   'P 1'
#
loop_
_entity.id
_entity.type
_entity.pdbx_description
1 polymer ?
#
loop_
_entity_poly.entity_id
_entity_poly.type
_entity_poly.pdbx_seq_one_letter_code
_entity_poly.pdbx_strand_id
1 'polypeptide(L)' 'MQGLLIAGRYRLADTIGSGGMGRVWRAHDEVLHRAVAIKELTAALYVSESDQERLLHRTRAEARAAARINHSAVVTV' A
#
# COMPACT_ATOMS: atom_id res chain seq x y z
N MET A 1 1.38 0.89 15.03
CA MET A 1 0.16 0.65 14.20
C MET A 1 -0.20 -0.83 14.08
N GLN A 2 0.56 -1.78 14.66
CA GLN A 2 0.09 -3.17 14.75
C GLN A 2 -1.31 -3.26 15.36
N GLY A 3 -2.14 -4.14 14.83
CA GLY A 3 -3.53 -4.35 15.25
C GLY A 3 -4.54 -3.33 14.71
N LEU A 4 -4.08 -2.23 14.09
CA LEU A 4 -4.95 -1.21 13.51
C LEU A 4 -5.77 -1.77 12.35
N LEU A 5 -7.08 -1.51 12.37
CA LEU A 5 -8.01 -1.89 11.30
C LEU A 5 -8.16 -0.73 10.31
N ILE A 6 -7.65 -0.91 9.09
CA ILE A 6 -7.74 0.07 8.01
C ILE A 6 -8.97 -0.21 7.17
N ALA A 7 -9.74 0.85 6.87
CA ALA A 7 -10.97 0.79 6.07
C ALA A 7 -11.97 -0.26 6.56
N GLY A 8 -11.96 -0.59 7.86
CA GLY A 8 -12.82 -1.61 8.44
C GLY A 8 -12.56 -3.04 7.94
N ARG A 9 -11.43 -3.31 7.27
CA ARG A 9 -11.18 -4.60 6.59
C ARG A 9 -9.78 -5.17 6.77
N TYR A 10 -8.77 -4.31 6.79
CA TYR A 10 -7.38 -4.78 6.79
C TYR A 10 -6.74 -4.56 8.14
N ARG A 11 -6.48 -5.65 8.86
CA ARG A 11 -5.81 -5.60 10.16
C ARG A 11 -4.29 -5.63 9.97
N LEU A 12 -3.61 -4.55 10.32
CA LEU A 12 -2.15 -4.47 10.20
C LEU A 12 -1.46 -5.40 11.20
N ALA A 13 -0.42 -6.09 10.75
CA ALA A 13 0.50 -6.86 11.57
C ALA A 13 1.88 -6.18 11.53
N ASP A 14 2.93 -6.92 11.23
CA ASP A 14 4.31 -6.43 11.21
C ASP A 14 4.65 -5.66 9.94
N THR A 15 5.64 -4.79 10.04
CA THR A 15 6.27 -4.16 8.89
C THR A 15 7.18 -5.18 8.20
N ILE A 16 7.01 -5.38 6.90
CA ILE A 16 7.78 -6.34 6.10
C ILE A 16 8.74 -5.67 5.11
N GLY A 17 8.73 -4.34 5.02
CA GLY A 17 9.69 -3.60 4.23
C GLY A 17 9.58 -2.10 4.44
N SER A 18 10.66 -1.38 4.12
CA SER A 18 10.72 0.08 4.15
C SER A 18 11.66 0.58 3.06
N GLY A 19 11.34 1.72 2.47
CA GLY A 19 12.18 2.38 1.47
C GLY A 19 11.76 3.83 1.23
N GLY A 20 12.33 4.48 0.23
CA GLY A 20 12.13 5.91 -0.02
C GLY A 20 10.68 6.35 -0.22
N MET A 21 9.80 5.47 -0.71
CA MET A 21 8.38 5.76 -0.91
C MET A 21 7.51 5.52 0.34
N GLY A 22 8.05 4.82 1.33
CA GLY A 22 7.39 4.54 2.60
C GLY A 22 7.55 3.11 3.09
N ARG A 23 6.50 2.57 3.71
CA ARG A 23 6.55 1.30 4.45
C ARG A 23 5.58 0.28 3.87
N VAL A 24 5.94 -0.99 3.93
CA VAL A 24 5.07 -2.11 3.57
C VAL A 24 4.75 -2.90 4.82
N TRP A 25 3.47 -3.10 5.08
CA TRP A 25 2.94 -3.86 6.20
C TRP A 25 2.41 -5.20 5.70
N ARG A 26 2.66 -6.26 6.44
CA ARG A 26 1.81 -7.45 6.39
C ARG A 26 0.48 -7.10 7.05
N ALA A 27 -0.62 -7.49 6.45
CA ALA A 27 -1.95 -7.32 7.02
C ALA A 27 -2.80 -8.57 6.78
N HIS A 28 -3.86 -8.74 7.56
CA HIS A 28 -4.89 -9.73 7.32
C HIS A 28 -6.12 -9.03 6.71
N ASP A 29 -6.57 -9.50 5.56
CA ASP A 29 -7.87 -9.12 5.00
C ASP A 29 -8.96 -9.93 5.70
N GLU A 30 -9.75 -9.28 6.55
CA GLU A 30 -10.76 -9.95 7.39
C GLU A 30 -11.96 -10.46 6.60
N VAL A 31 -12.17 -9.99 5.37
CA VAL A 31 -13.27 -10.43 4.50
C VAL A 31 -12.86 -11.64 3.68
N LEU A 32 -11.65 -11.61 3.11
CA LEU A 32 -11.15 -12.70 2.27
C LEU A 32 -10.31 -13.74 3.03
N HIS A 33 -10.09 -13.52 4.33
CA HIS A 33 -9.31 -14.38 5.22
C HIS A 33 -7.92 -14.76 4.68
N ARG A 34 -7.22 -13.78 4.09
CA ARG A 34 -5.87 -13.99 3.54
C ARG A 34 -4.88 -12.92 3.99
N ALA A 35 -3.61 -13.28 4.00
CA ALA A 35 -2.54 -12.30 4.18
C ALA A 35 -2.43 -11.40 2.94
N VAL A 36 -2.27 -10.11 3.16
CA VAL A 36 -2.06 -9.09 2.11
C VAL A 36 -0.93 -8.16 2.50
N ALA A 37 -0.40 -7.42 1.53
CA ALA A 37 0.57 -6.35 1.77
C ALA A 37 -0.11 -4.98 1.63
N ILE A 38 0.09 -4.10 2.61
CA ILE A 38 -0.36 -2.70 2.54
C ILE A 38 0.85 -1.78 2.43
N LYS A 39 0.91 -0.98 1.37
CA LYS A 39 1.94 0.03 1.15
C LYS A 39 1.47 1.39 1.69
N GLU A 40 2.08 1.82 2.78
CA GLU A 40 1.88 3.13 3.39
C GLU A 40 2.82 4.17 2.76
N LEU A 41 2.26 5.26 2.23
CA LEU A 41 3.01 6.31 1.52
C LEU A 41 3.52 7.39 2.47
N THR A 42 4.45 7.04 3.36
CA THR A 42 4.99 8.00 4.34
C THR A 42 5.81 9.13 3.70
N ALA A 43 6.36 8.92 2.49
CA ALA A 43 7.10 9.95 1.76
C ALA A 43 6.27 11.21 1.48
N ALA A 44 4.94 11.06 1.37
CA ALA A 44 4.01 12.17 1.18
C ALA A 44 4.02 13.18 2.34
N LEU A 45 4.51 12.79 3.52
CA LEU A 45 4.58 13.64 4.71
C LEU A 45 5.81 14.58 4.73
N TYR A 46 6.78 14.35 3.85
CA TYR A 46 8.09 15.03 3.89
C TYR A 46 8.38 15.88 2.64
N VAL A 47 7.38 16.08 1.79
CA VAL A 47 7.50 16.84 0.55
C VAL A 47 6.62 18.09 0.62
N SER A 48 6.88 19.08 -0.25
CA SER A 48 5.99 20.23 -0.40
C SER A 48 4.59 19.78 -0.86
N GLU A 49 3.57 20.61 -0.65
CA GLU A 49 2.19 20.29 -1.07
C GLU A 49 2.10 20.02 -2.59
N SER A 50 2.78 20.83 -3.41
CA SER A 50 2.82 20.65 -4.86
C SER A 50 3.49 19.34 -5.29
N ASP A 51 4.47 18.87 -4.52
CA ASP A 51 5.15 17.61 -4.76
C ASP A 51 4.35 16.42 -4.21
N GLN A 52 3.58 16.64 -3.13
CA GLN A 52 2.68 15.66 -2.55
C GLN A 52 1.58 15.26 -3.53
N GLU A 53 0.93 16.23 -4.17
CA GLU A 53 -0.09 15.95 -5.18
C GLU A 53 0.49 15.13 -6.34
N ARG A 54 1.67 15.53 -6.82
CA ARG A 54 2.38 14.81 -7.89
C ARG A 54 2.74 13.38 -7.48
N LEU A 55 3.20 13.18 -6.25
CA LEU A 55 3.51 11.86 -5.69
C LEU A 55 2.27 10.97 -5.61
N LEU A 56 1.16 11.50 -5.10
CA LEU A 56 -0.11 10.78 -4.99
C LEU A 56 -0.69 10.45 -6.37
N HIS A 57 -0.62 11.39 -7.32
CA HIS A 57 -1.06 11.16 -8.69
C HIS A 57 -0.28 10.01 -9.34
N ARG A 58 1.05 10.03 -9.26
CA ARG A 58 1.91 8.95 -9.78
C ARG A 58 1.61 7.62 -9.13
N THR A 59 1.48 7.60 -7.80
CA THR A 59 1.21 6.35 -7.07
C THR A 59 -0.15 5.75 -7.44
N ARG A 60 -1.18 6.60 -7.63
CA ARG A 60 -2.50 6.14 -8.11
C ARG A 60 -2.42 5.57 -9.53
N ALA A 61 -1.65 6.22 -10.41
CA ALA A 61 -1.45 5.73 -11.78
C ALA A 61 -0.75 4.37 -11.79
N GLU A 62 0.30 4.19 -10.99
CA GLU A 62 1.00 2.90 -10.84
C GLU A 62 0.09 1.81 -10.29
N ALA A 63 -0.69 2.09 -9.24
CA ALA A 63 -1.63 1.13 -8.67
C ALA A 63 -2.67 0.68 -9.70
N ARG A 64 -3.23 1.62 -10.48
CA ARG A 64 -4.16 1.31 -11.57
C ARG A 64 -3.50 0.48 -12.67
N ALA A 65 -2.27 0.81 -13.05
CA ALA A 65 -1.53 0.06 -14.06
C ALA A 65 -1.29 -1.39 -13.60
N ALA A 66 -0.84 -1.57 -12.36
CA ALA A 66 -0.61 -2.89 -11.77
C ALA A 66 -1.91 -3.71 -11.65
N ALA A 67 -3.01 -3.09 -11.23
CA ALA A 67 -4.31 -3.76 -11.11
C ALA A 67 -4.89 -4.26 -12.46
N ARG A 68 -4.38 -3.78 -13.60
CA ARG A 68 -4.78 -4.26 -14.93
C ARG A 68 -4.04 -5.51 -15.38
N ILE A 69 -3.00 -5.94 -14.65
CA ILE A 69 -2.20 -7.11 -15.01
C ILE A 69 -2.76 -8.34 -14.31
N ASN A 70 -3.22 -9.31 -15.10
CA ASN A 70 -3.61 -10.63 -14.61
C ASN A 70 -2.72 -11.70 -15.25
N HIS A 71 -1.61 -12.03 -14.58
CA HIS A 71 -0.62 -12.98 -15.08
C HIS A 71 0.06 -13.69 -13.91
N SER A 72 0.31 -14.99 -14.02
CA SER A 72 0.86 -15.82 -12.93
C SER A 72 2.25 -15.36 -12.44
N ALA A 73 3.04 -14.77 -13.33
CA ALA A 73 4.35 -14.20 -13.00
C ALA A 73 4.30 -12.80 -12.37
N VAL A 74 3.11 -12.24 -12.11
CA VAL A 74 2.94 -10.89 -11.55
C VAL A 74 2.07 -10.93 -10.30
N VAL A 75 2.51 -10.25 -9.24
CA VAL A 75 1.74 -10.13 -8.00
C VAL A 75 0.48 -9.29 -8.26
N THR A 76 -0.68 -9.83 -7.90
CA THR A 76 -1.97 -9.15 -8.04
C THR A 76 -2.15 -8.06 -6.99
N VAL A 77 -2.79 -6.95 -7.40
CA VAL A 77 -3.19 -5.82 -6.54
C VAL A 77 -4.66 -5.91 -6.16
#